data_AF-A0A4U0V8C0-F1
#
_entry.id   AF-A0A4U0V8C0-F1
#
_cell.length_a   1.000
_cell.length_b   1.000
_cell.length_c   1.000
_cell.angle_alpha   90.00
_cell.angle_beta   90.00
_cell.angle_gamma   90.00
#
_symmetry.space_group_name_H-M   'P 1'
#
loop_
_entity.id
_entity.type
_entity.pdbx_description
1 polymer ?
#
loop_
_entity_poly.entity_id
_entity_poly.type
_entity_poly.pdbx_seq_one_letter_code
_entity_poly.pdbx_strand_id
1 'polypeptide(L)'
;MPSTASESGRLIKPRIIVHGGAGNITRKNLPPESYRAYRSALLSVLHSASNLFSLPDCTALSVATHAVTLLEDNPLFNAGKGAVFTRDGANELESSIMVSNGYRKRGVGCMMLRHVRNPIKLAREMLTREEENGGGTQGHCQLSGEPLEHLAEAWGLELVSPDYFWTKKRWDEHMRGLAEEEQEQSSSKTPSIEEREYLPQGTVGCVVLDSSGMLCVATSTGGLTNKLSGRIGDTPTLGAGFWAEEWIEESRSTPQMLYQPPTAASQLESMSRGDLGGILAECLPALAPYVPTAGQPQMYTYDNHHTPTQGKQIRHAVAMSGTGNGDTFLRTNAVRTAAAISRFSPHASLASAVTQIAGPDGEMQRSASDRWGKTGEGEGGIIGIELVGQKAEVVWDFNCGGMFRAWVDDRGSEKFMVFKGEYTE
;
A
#
# COMPACT_ATOMS: atom_id res chain seq x y z
N MET A 1 -46.89 -5.18 -8.59
CA MET A 1 -45.85 -5.56 -7.60
C MET A 1 -44.61 -5.95 -8.40
N PRO A 2 -43.65 -5.04 -8.63
CA PRO A 2 -42.40 -5.44 -9.25
C PRO A 2 -41.55 -6.17 -8.21
N SER A 3 -41.06 -7.32 -8.63
CA SER A 3 -40.14 -8.23 -7.94
C SER A 3 -38.87 -7.50 -7.52
N THR A 4 -38.72 -7.22 -6.22
CA THR A 4 -37.42 -6.97 -5.59
C THR A 4 -36.74 -8.32 -5.35
N ALA A 5 -36.15 -8.88 -6.41
CA ALA A 5 -35.10 -9.85 -6.22
C ALA A 5 -33.93 -9.06 -5.61
N SER A 6 -33.76 -9.15 -4.28
CA SER A 6 -32.56 -8.63 -3.65
C SER A 6 -31.38 -9.33 -4.30
N GLU A 7 -30.45 -8.57 -4.88
CA GLU A 7 -29.09 -9.05 -5.06
C GLU A 7 -28.55 -9.39 -3.67
N SER A 8 -28.77 -10.63 -3.23
CA SER A 8 -28.01 -11.21 -2.13
C SER A 8 -26.58 -11.37 -2.68
N GLY A 9 -25.83 -10.27 -2.64
CA GLY A 9 -24.46 -10.21 -3.14
C GLY A 9 -23.66 -11.33 -2.48
N ARG A 10 -23.07 -12.19 -3.31
CA ARG A 10 -22.12 -13.20 -2.81
C ARG A 10 -21.07 -12.47 -1.98
N LEU A 11 -20.94 -12.88 -0.71
CA LEU A 11 -19.93 -12.35 0.20
C LEU A 11 -18.54 -12.58 -0.41
N ILE A 12 -17.71 -11.53 -0.39
CA ILE A 12 -16.32 -11.62 -0.85
C ILE A 12 -15.58 -12.53 0.13
N LYS A 13 -14.78 -13.46 -0.37
CA LYS A 13 -13.95 -14.32 0.50
C LYS A 13 -12.88 -13.45 1.19
N PRO A 14 -12.87 -13.35 2.52
CA PRO A 14 -11.88 -12.55 3.24
C PRO A 14 -10.45 -13.00 2.92
N ARG A 15 -9.51 -12.06 2.94
CA ARG A 15 -8.08 -12.31 2.71
C ARG A 15 -7.25 -11.56 3.74
N ILE A 16 -6.09 -12.14 4.09
CA ILE A 16 -5.15 -11.54 5.02
C ILE A 16 -3.73 -11.92 4.61
N ILE A 17 -2.83 -10.94 4.68
CA ILE A 17 -1.38 -11.12 4.61
C ILE A 17 -0.72 -10.24 5.67
N VAL A 18 0.32 -10.77 6.31
CA VAL A 18 1.15 -10.08 7.32
C VAL A 18 2.62 -10.14 6.94
N HIS A 19 3.40 -9.14 7.34
CA HIS A 19 4.86 -9.16 7.27
C HIS A 19 5.51 -8.83 8.62
N GLY A 20 6.68 -9.43 8.85
CA GLY A 20 7.54 -9.19 10.01
C GLY A 20 8.83 -8.42 9.69
N GLY A 21 8.91 -7.85 8.49
CA GLY A 21 10.03 -7.03 8.03
C GLY A 21 10.82 -7.64 6.87
N ALA A 22 11.49 -6.76 6.13
CA ALA A 22 12.38 -7.10 5.01
C ALA A 22 13.78 -6.48 5.17
N GLY A 23 14.73 -6.96 4.38
CA GLY A 23 16.09 -6.39 4.29
C GLY A 23 17.14 -7.45 3.98
N ASN A 24 18.38 -7.22 4.44
CA ASN A 24 19.51 -8.14 4.30
C ASN A 24 19.38 -9.40 5.18
N ILE A 25 18.32 -10.18 4.95
CA ILE A 25 18.09 -11.50 5.53
C ILE A 25 18.72 -12.53 4.59
N THR A 26 19.65 -13.31 5.10
CA THR A 26 20.34 -14.38 4.36
C THR A 26 20.20 -15.68 5.11
N ARG A 27 20.43 -16.81 4.43
CA ARG A 27 20.44 -18.12 5.12
C ARG A 27 21.56 -18.20 6.18
N LYS A 28 22.66 -17.46 5.98
CA LYS A 28 23.78 -17.39 6.91
C LYS A 28 23.42 -16.67 8.21
N ASN A 29 22.63 -15.59 8.14
CA ASN A 29 22.22 -14.82 9.33
C ASN A 29 20.83 -15.19 9.86
N LEU A 30 20.16 -16.19 9.26
CA LEU A 30 18.90 -16.75 9.73
C LEU A 30 19.05 -18.27 9.99
N PRO A 31 19.64 -18.66 11.13
CA PRO A 31 19.81 -20.07 11.48
C PRO A 31 18.46 -20.77 11.71
N PRO A 32 18.41 -22.11 11.64
CA PRO A 32 17.14 -22.87 11.69
C PRO A 32 16.26 -22.58 12.91
N GLU A 33 16.87 -22.39 14.08
CA GLU A 33 16.14 -22.05 15.31
C GLU A 33 15.43 -20.70 15.18
N SER A 34 16.15 -19.66 14.74
CA SER A 34 15.58 -18.33 14.48
C SER A 34 14.49 -18.40 13.41
N TYR A 35 14.72 -19.14 12.32
CA TYR A 35 13.70 -19.36 11.28
C TYR A 35 12.42 -19.96 11.87
N ARG A 36 12.53 -21.01 12.70
CA ARG A 36 11.37 -21.65 13.36
C ARG A 36 10.66 -20.68 14.32
N ALA A 37 11.40 -19.86 15.06
CA ALA A 37 10.83 -18.86 15.96
C ALA A 37 10.01 -17.80 15.19
N TYR A 38 10.58 -17.20 14.13
CA TYR A 38 9.87 -16.25 13.28
C TYR A 38 8.66 -16.89 12.57
N ARG A 39 8.81 -18.12 12.08
CA ARG A 39 7.71 -18.89 11.48
C ARG A 39 6.57 -19.10 12.47
N SER A 40 6.87 -19.59 13.67
CA SER A 40 5.86 -19.84 14.70
C SER A 40 5.15 -18.55 15.11
N ALA A 41 5.91 -17.46 15.29
CA ALA A 41 5.36 -16.16 15.66
C ALA A 41 4.40 -15.63 14.58
N LEU A 42 4.81 -15.58 13.31
CA LEU A 42 3.97 -15.04 12.24
C LEU A 42 2.74 -15.91 11.96
N LEU A 43 2.88 -17.23 12.01
CA LEU A 43 1.72 -18.13 11.85
C LEU A 43 0.76 -17.99 13.03
N SER A 44 1.24 -17.82 14.26
CA SER A 44 0.37 -17.56 15.42
C SER A 44 -0.42 -16.25 15.27
N VAL A 45 0.22 -15.18 14.76
CA VAL A 45 -0.45 -13.91 14.48
C VAL A 45 -1.52 -14.09 13.40
N LEU A 46 -1.13 -14.71 12.27
CA LEU A 46 -2.03 -14.98 11.14
C LEU A 46 -3.24 -15.82 11.57
N HIS A 47 -3.01 -16.88 12.34
CA HIS A 47 -4.05 -17.76 12.84
C HIS A 47 -5.03 -17.00 13.74
N SER A 48 -4.51 -16.28 14.74
CA SER A 48 -5.31 -15.49 15.69
C SER A 48 -6.16 -14.43 14.98
N ALA A 49 -5.58 -13.68 14.03
CA ALA A 49 -6.29 -12.66 13.29
C ALA A 49 -7.30 -13.23 12.29
N SER A 50 -6.97 -14.31 11.58
CA SER A 50 -7.89 -14.93 10.62
C SER A 50 -9.11 -15.58 11.28
N ASN A 51 -8.99 -16.07 12.52
CA ASN A 51 -10.13 -16.58 13.29
C ASN A 51 -11.21 -15.50 13.54
N LEU A 52 -10.84 -14.21 13.56
CA LEU A 52 -11.80 -13.12 13.72
C LEU A 52 -12.79 -13.03 12.56
N PHE A 53 -12.45 -13.52 11.35
CA PHE A 53 -13.38 -13.53 10.21
C PHE A 53 -14.65 -14.35 10.46
N SER A 54 -14.66 -15.21 11.47
CA SER A 54 -15.85 -15.99 11.86
C SER A 54 -16.82 -15.17 12.73
N LEU A 55 -16.45 -13.97 13.18
CA LEU A 55 -17.28 -13.11 14.01
C LEU A 55 -18.23 -12.26 13.14
N PRO A 56 -19.50 -12.05 13.57
CA PRO A 56 -20.53 -11.38 12.77
C PRO A 56 -20.22 -9.91 12.46
N ASP A 57 -19.52 -9.20 13.34
CA ASP A 57 -19.17 -7.77 13.18
C ASP A 57 -17.68 -7.56 12.83
N CYS A 58 -17.04 -8.58 12.26
CA CYS A 58 -15.65 -8.52 11.87
C CYS A 58 -15.44 -7.52 10.72
N THR A 59 -14.57 -6.55 10.92
CA THR A 59 -14.16 -5.58 9.89
C THR A 59 -12.69 -5.75 9.54
N ALA A 60 -12.30 -5.42 8.31
CA ALA A 60 -10.90 -5.41 7.91
C ALA A 60 -10.03 -4.58 8.87
N LEU A 61 -10.58 -3.46 9.34
CA LEU A 61 -9.96 -2.58 10.33
C LEU A 61 -9.66 -3.29 11.66
N SER A 62 -10.63 -4.02 12.21
CA SER A 62 -10.46 -4.76 13.47
C SER A 62 -9.40 -5.87 13.36
N VAL A 63 -9.41 -6.62 12.24
CA VAL A 63 -8.46 -7.71 12.01
C VAL A 63 -7.04 -7.19 11.82
N ALA A 64 -6.86 -6.14 11.00
CA ALA A 64 -5.55 -5.54 10.76
C ALA A 64 -4.96 -4.95 12.05
N THR A 65 -5.80 -4.25 12.84
CA THR A 65 -5.39 -3.71 14.15
C THR A 65 -4.97 -4.83 15.11
N HIS A 66 -5.74 -5.92 15.19
CA HIS A 66 -5.43 -7.06 16.05
C HIS A 66 -4.12 -7.75 15.63
N ALA A 67 -3.94 -8.02 14.34
CA ALA A 67 -2.72 -8.63 13.83
C ALA A 67 -1.47 -7.80 14.16
N VAL A 68 -1.51 -6.49 13.92
CA VAL A 68 -0.38 -5.60 14.20
C VAL A 68 -0.17 -5.41 15.71
N THR A 69 -1.22 -5.41 16.53
CA THR A 69 -1.08 -5.42 18.00
C THR A 69 -0.26 -6.62 18.46
N LEU A 70 -0.55 -7.81 17.95
CA LEU A 70 0.20 -9.03 18.30
C LEU A 70 1.65 -8.99 17.81
N LEU A 71 1.92 -8.31 16.70
CA LEU A 71 3.28 -8.07 16.20
C LEU A 71 4.03 -7.08 17.09
N GLU A 72 3.38 -6.01 17.53
CA GLU A 72 3.92 -5.01 18.47
C GLU A 72 4.20 -5.58 19.86
N ASP A 73 3.43 -6.56 20.32
CA ASP A 73 3.68 -7.20 21.63
C ASP A 73 4.79 -8.27 21.58
N ASN A 74 5.26 -8.65 20.39
CA ASN A 74 6.22 -9.72 20.20
C ASN A 74 7.65 -9.20 19.99
N PRO A 75 8.58 -9.47 20.94
CA PRO A 75 9.95 -8.91 20.93
C PRO A 75 10.83 -9.35 19.75
N LEU A 76 10.38 -10.29 18.92
CA LEU A 76 11.10 -10.70 17.72
C LEU A 76 11.05 -9.63 16.61
N PHE A 77 10.02 -8.81 16.60
CA PHE A 77 9.79 -7.82 15.54
C PHE A 77 10.19 -6.41 15.99
N ASN A 78 10.50 -5.54 15.04
CA ASN A 78 10.87 -4.16 15.31
C ASN A 78 9.64 -3.25 15.23
N ALA A 79 8.76 -3.41 16.21
CA ALA A 79 7.59 -2.57 16.46
C ALA A 79 7.15 -2.77 17.90
N GLY A 80 6.67 -1.73 18.58
CA GLY A 80 6.31 -1.84 20.00
C GLY A 80 7.43 -2.48 20.83
N LYS A 81 7.12 -3.56 21.54
CA LYS A 81 8.09 -4.36 22.29
C LYS A 81 9.11 -4.98 21.34
N GLY A 82 10.38 -4.63 21.50
CA GLY A 82 11.43 -5.04 20.56
C GLY A 82 11.70 -4.03 19.45
N ALA A 83 11.18 -2.80 19.57
CA ALA A 83 11.62 -1.66 18.77
C ALA A 83 13.13 -1.41 18.90
N VAL A 84 13.72 -0.92 17.82
CA VAL A 84 15.12 -0.47 17.78
C VAL A 84 15.30 0.87 18.50
N PHE A 85 16.56 1.23 18.74
CA PHE A 85 16.95 2.44 19.47
C PHE A 85 17.41 3.55 18.52
N THR A 86 17.11 4.80 18.87
CA THR A 86 17.75 5.99 18.31
C THR A 86 19.20 6.07 18.78
N ARG A 87 19.97 7.01 18.23
CA ARG A 87 21.34 7.30 18.70
C ARG A 87 21.40 7.67 20.17
N ASP A 88 20.34 8.29 20.70
CA ASP A 88 20.26 8.72 22.09
C ASP A 88 19.82 7.58 23.03
N GLY A 89 19.74 6.34 22.52
CA GLY A 89 19.36 5.17 23.31
C GLY A 89 17.87 5.11 23.66
N ALA A 90 17.01 5.84 22.94
CA ALA A 90 15.56 5.85 23.16
C ALA A 90 14.82 5.02 22.10
N ASN A 91 13.67 4.44 22.45
CA ASN A 91 12.74 3.90 21.46
C ASN A 91 11.79 5.01 20.98
N GLU A 92 11.63 5.16 19.66
CA GLU A 92 10.68 6.10 19.06
C GLU A 92 9.84 5.39 18.01
N LEU A 93 8.55 5.26 18.29
CA LEU A 93 7.62 4.41 17.55
C LEU A 93 6.79 5.21 16.56
N GLU A 94 6.45 4.55 15.47
CA GLU A 94 5.63 5.08 14.38
C GLU A 94 4.60 4.02 13.95
N SER A 95 3.39 4.43 13.61
CA SER A 95 2.36 3.53 13.10
C SER A 95 1.39 4.22 12.16
N SER A 96 0.69 3.45 11.35
CA SER A 96 -0.34 3.94 10.44
C SER A 96 -1.44 2.94 10.20
N ILE A 97 -2.60 3.45 9.81
CA ILE A 97 -3.72 2.63 9.37
C ILE A 97 -4.47 3.34 8.26
N MET A 98 -4.92 2.61 7.23
CA MET A 98 -5.75 3.14 6.17
C MET A 98 -6.79 2.12 5.72
N VAL A 99 -8.00 2.60 5.42
CA VAL A 99 -9.11 1.83 4.86
C VAL A 99 -9.46 2.35 3.48
N SER A 100 -9.86 1.46 2.57
CA SER A 100 -10.19 1.86 1.19
C SER A 100 -11.45 2.72 1.13
N ASN A 101 -12.41 2.50 2.04
CA ASN A 101 -13.70 3.19 2.08
C ASN A 101 -14.32 3.26 3.48
N GLY A 102 -15.60 3.64 3.57
CA GLY A 102 -16.38 3.71 4.82
C GLY A 102 -16.11 4.95 5.68
N TYR A 103 -14.93 5.57 5.56
CA TYR A 103 -14.50 6.70 6.38
C TYR A 103 -14.19 7.92 5.50
N ARG A 104 -14.35 9.14 6.05
CA ARG A 104 -13.99 10.39 5.35
C ARG A 104 -12.48 10.59 5.28
N LYS A 105 -11.82 10.44 6.44
CA LYS A 105 -10.37 10.61 6.63
C LYS A 105 -9.55 9.50 5.98
N ARG A 106 -10.09 8.27 6.01
CA ARG A 106 -9.57 7.01 5.46
C ARG A 106 -8.19 6.55 5.92
N GLY A 107 -7.25 7.44 6.23
CA GLY A 107 -5.90 7.06 6.63
C GLY A 107 -5.30 8.00 7.67
N VAL A 108 -4.51 7.43 8.57
CA VAL A 108 -3.82 8.18 9.62
C VAL A 108 -2.40 7.68 9.85
N GLY A 109 -1.55 8.55 10.41
CA GLY A 109 -0.21 8.22 10.86
C GLY A 109 0.07 8.80 12.25
N CYS A 110 0.66 7.99 13.13
CA CYS A 110 1.16 8.37 14.44
C CYS A 110 2.69 8.35 14.41
N MET A 111 3.33 9.40 14.89
CA MET A 111 4.78 9.57 14.79
C MET A 111 5.39 9.90 16.16
N MET A 112 6.66 9.53 16.36
CA MET A 112 7.46 9.93 17.52
C MET A 112 6.84 9.56 18.89
N LEU A 113 6.16 8.42 18.97
CA LEU A 113 5.60 7.91 20.22
C LEU A 113 6.70 7.26 21.07
N ARG A 114 6.62 7.37 22.38
CA ARG A 114 7.58 6.82 23.35
C ARG A 114 6.94 6.04 24.50
N HIS A 115 5.65 6.21 24.74
CA HIS A 115 4.96 5.62 25.88
C HIS A 115 3.71 4.82 25.51
N VAL A 116 3.16 4.99 24.31
CA VAL A 116 1.97 4.23 23.88
C VAL A 116 2.34 2.77 23.62
N ARG A 117 1.83 1.83 24.43
CA ARG A 117 2.19 0.41 24.36
C ARG A 117 1.99 -0.18 22.96
N ASN A 118 0.84 0.11 22.36
CA ASN A 118 0.45 -0.37 21.04
C ASN A 118 0.09 0.82 20.12
N PRO A 119 1.08 1.42 19.42
CA PRO A 119 0.85 2.51 18.48
C PRO A 119 -0.31 2.26 17.50
N ILE A 120 -0.48 1.04 16.99
CA ILE A 120 -1.55 0.77 16.03
C ILE A 120 -2.97 0.94 16.62
N LYS A 121 -3.15 0.71 17.92
CA LYS A 121 -4.44 0.96 18.58
C LYS A 121 -4.75 2.45 18.63
N LEU A 122 -3.74 3.29 18.86
CA LEU A 122 -3.89 4.74 18.77
C LEU A 122 -4.23 5.18 17.35
N ALA A 123 -3.56 4.62 16.33
CA ALA A 123 -3.89 4.89 14.94
C ALA A 123 -5.35 4.51 14.61
N ARG A 124 -5.84 3.37 15.11
CA ARG A 124 -7.26 3.01 14.98
C ARG A 124 -8.18 4.06 15.61
N GLU A 125 -7.93 4.47 16.86
CA GLU A 125 -8.75 5.47 17.54
C GLU A 125 -8.72 6.82 16.80
N MET A 126 -7.56 7.24 16.30
CA MET A 126 -7.45 8.45 15.46
C MET A 126 -8.29 8.38 14.18
N LEU A 127 -8.56 7.19 13.65
CA LEU A 127 -9.41 7.01 12.48
C LEU A 127 -10.89 6.97 12.86
N THR A 128 -11.27 6.27 13.95
CA THR A 128 -12.66 5.90 14.22
C THR A 128 -13.39 6.77 15.24
N ARG A 129 -12.68 7.44 16.16
CA ARG A 129 -13.33 8.11 17.29
C ARG A 129 -14.06 9.39 16.85
N GLU A 130 -15.04 9.79 17.67
CA GLU A 130 -15.62 11.15 17.75
C GLU A 130 -16.39 11.73 16.54
N GLU A 131 -16.67 10.97 15.47
CA GLU A 131 -17.61 11.40 14.41
C GLU A 131 -18.40 10.23 13.79
N GLU A 132 -19.59 10.51 13.25
CA GLU A 132 -20.54 9.53 12.66
C GLU A 132 -19.98 8.73 11.46
N ASN A 133 -18.80 9.10 10.94
CA ASN A 133 -18.07 8.37 9.89
C ASN A 133 -16.55 8.31 10.14
N GLY A 134 -16.16 8.36 11.42
CA GLY A 134 -14.79 8.48 11.91
C GLY A 134 -14.15 9.83 11.59
N GLY A 135 -13.60 10.46 12.62
CA GLY A 135 -13.07 11.81 12.53
C GLY A 135 -12.16 12.15 13.71
N GLY A 136 -11.62 11.11 14.36
CA GLY A 136 -10.76 11.24 15.53
C GLY A 136 -9.68 12.27 15.25
N THR A 137 -9.28 12.98 16.31
CA THR A 137 -8.33 14.10 16.22
C THR A 137 -8.80 15.22 15.28
N GLN A 138 -10.09 15.58 15.32
CA GLN A 138 -10.68 16.67 14.52
C GLN A 138 -10.37 16.55 13.01
N GLY A 139 -10.35 15.32 12.50
CA GLY A 139 -10.06 15.02 11.09
C GLY A 139 -8.57 15.06 10.69
N HIS A 140 -7.63 15.35 11.59
CA HIS A 140 -6.18 15.44 11.26
C HIS A 140 -5.54 14.09 10.96
N CYS A 141 -5.05 13.87 9.73
CA CYS A 141 -4.48 12.56 9.33
C CYS A 141 -3.18 12.19 10.04
N GLN A 142 -2.29 13.14 10.30
CA GLN A 142 -0.97 12.85 10.87
C GLN A 142 -0.68 13.78 12.03
N LEU A 143 -0.22 13.21 13.14
CA LEU A 143 0.21 13.92 14.33
C LEU A 143 1.47 13.25 14.88
N SER A 144 2.21 13.96 15.73
CA SER A 144 3.48 13.49 16.28
C SER A 144 3.64 13.83 17.76
N GLY A 145 4.36 12.97 18.47
CA GLY A 145 4.92 13.25 19.80
C GLY A 145 3.88 13.38 20.91
N GLU A 146 4.21 14.20 21.91
CA GLU A 146 3.47 14.39 23.16
C GLU A 146 1.96 14.66 22.99
N PRO A 147 1.49 15.49 22.03
CA PRO A 147 0.05 15.67 21.81
C PRO A 147 -0.70 14.38 21.51
N LEU A 148 -0.08 13.41 20.83
CA LEU A 148 -0.69 12.11 20.57
C LEU A 148 -0.76 11.24 21.82
N GLU A 149 0.22 11.34 22.71
CA GLU A 149 0.24 10.56 23.94
C GLU A 149 -0.79 11.08 24.95
N HIS A 150 -0.99 12.40 25.01
CA HIS A 150 -2.10 12.99 25.76
C HIS A 150 -3.46 12.52 25.25
N LEU A 151 -3.63 12.42 23.93
CA LEU A 151 -4.83 11.84 23.35
C LEU A 151 -4.97 10.37 23.72
N ALA A 152 -3.88 9.59 23.65
CA ALA A 152 -3.89 8.17 24.03
C ALA A 152 -4.33 7.98 25.48
N GLU A 153 -3.79 8.78 26.41
CA GLU A 153 -4.17 8.78 27.82
C GLU A 153 -5.66 9.15 27.99
N ALA A 154 -6.08 10.28 27.41
CA ALA A 154 -7.46 10.74 27.49
C ALA A 154 -8.46 9.74 26.90
N TRP A 155 -8.02 8.94 25.93
CA TRP A 155 -8.80 7.92 25.26
C TRP A 155 -8.77 6.55 25.92
N GLY A 156 -8.01 6.41 27.02
CA GLY A 156 -7.92 5.19 27.82
C GLY A 156 -7.02 4.11 27.21
N LEU A 157 -6.08 4.49 26.34
CA LEU A 157 -5.05 3.58 25.83
C LEU A 157 -3.94 3.42 26.88
N GLU A 158 -3.34 2.22 26.90
CA GLU A 158 -2.28 1.90 27.86
C GLU A 158 -0.98 2.63 27.51
N LEU A 159 -0.54 3.49 28.43
CA LEU A 159 0.81 4.06 28.44
C LEU A 159 1.73 3.22 29.33
N VAL A 160 2.96 3.01 28.90
CA VAL A 160 3.99 2.21 29.57
C VAL A 160 5.29 2.99 29.72
N SER A 161 6.11 2.60 30.70
CA SER A 161 7.50 3.06 30.79
C SER A 161 8.30 2.62 29.55
N PRO A 162 9.28 3.42 29.08
CA PRO A 162 10.16 3.02 27.98
C PRO A 162 10.83 1.64 28.15
N ASP A 163 11.03 1.18 29.41
CA ASP A 163 11.58 -0.16 29.72
C ASP A 163 10.76 -1.31 29.12
N TYR A 164 9.46 -1.11 28.84
CA TYR A 164 8.62 -2.11 28.19
C TYR A 164 9.12 -2.45 26.78
N PHE A 165 9.60 -1.44 26.04
CA PHE A 165 10.03 -1.59 24.65
C PHE A 165 11.43 -2.20 24.54
N TRP A 166 12.23 -2.06 25.59
CA TRP A 166 13.61 -2.50 25.65
C TRP A 166 13.72 -4.03 25.55
N THR A 167 14.69 -4.50 24.76
CA THR A 167 15.14 -5.89 24.80
C THR A 167 16.66 -5.93 24.70
N LYS A 168 17.27 -6.93 25.35
CA LYS A 168 18.73 -7.11 25.31
C LYS A 168 19.24 -7.22 23.88
N LYS A 169 18.56 -7.99 23.02
CA LYS A 169 18.93 -8.18 21.62
C LYS A 169 19.04 -6.83 20.88
N ARG A 170 18.00 -5.98 20.97
CA ARG A 170 17.99 -4.68 20.30
C ARG A 170 19.03 -3.71 20.87
N TRP A 171 19.29 -3.81 22.18
CA TRP A 171 20.31 -2.98 22.82
C TRP A 171 21.72 -3.39 22.38
N ASP A 172 21.99 -4.69 22.30
CA ASP A 172 23.26 -5.20 21.78
C ASP A 172 23.47 -4.77 20.30
N GLU A 173 22.41 -4.81 19.47
CA GLU A 173 22.43 -4.30 18.08
C GLU A 173 22.73 -2.80 18.02
N HIS A 174 22.12 -1.99 18.89
CA HIS A 174 22.37 -0.55 19.02
C HIS A 174 23.84 -0.25 19.34
N MET A 175 24.36 -0.86 20.40
CA MET A 175 25.75 -0.66 20.86
C MET A 175 26.77 -1.11 19.81
N ARG A 176 26.52 -2.25 19.15
CA ARG A 176 27.37 -2.74 18.06
C ARG A 176 27.38 -1.76 16.89
N GLY A 177 26.21 -1.28 16.45
CA GLY A 177 26.12 -0.32 15.35
C GLY A 177 26.86 1.00 15.64
N LEU A 178 26.81 1.50 16.88
CA LEU A 178 27.55 2.72 17.26
C LEU A 178 29.07 2.50 17.20
N ALA A 179 29.54 1.34 17.66
CA ALA A 179 30.97 0.99 17.62
C ALA A 179 31.48 0.80 16.18
N GLU A 180 30.68 0.20 15.29
CA GLU A 180 30.99 0.05 13.87
C GLU A 180 31.14 1.42 13.18
N GLU A 181 30.22 2.36 13.43
CA GLU A 181 30.29 3.72 12.88
C GLU A 181 31.54 4.50 13.36
N GLU A 182 31.91 4.36 14.64
CA GLU A 182 33.11 5.00 15.19
C GLU A 182 34.39 4.45 14.52
N GLN A 183 34.43 3.14 14.27
CA GLN A 183 35.53 2.51 13.55
C GLN A 183 35.61 2.98 12.09
N GLU A 184 34.48 3.12 11.40
CA GLU A 184 34.41 3.66 10.03
C GLU A 184 34.85 5.13 9.95
N GLN A 185 34.55 5.94 10.96
CA GLN A 185 35.05 7.34 11.00
C GLN A 185 36.55 7.41 11.25
N SER A 186 37.10 6.45 12.00
CA SER A 186 38.54 6.38 12.31
C SER A 186 39.39 5.68 11.24
N SER A 187 38.79 4.91 10.34
CA SER A 187 39.47 4.12 9.31
C SER A 187 39.04 4.52 7.91
N SER A 188 39.98 4.61 6.95
CA SER A 188 39.67 4.96 5.56
C SER A 188 39.04 3.83 4.73
N LYS A 189 38.51 2.78 5.38
CA LYS A 189 37.90 1.61 4.74
C LYS A 189 36.40 1.57 5.00
N THR A 190 35.62 1.56 3.93
CA THR A 190 34.18 1.28 3.99
C THR A 190 33.97 -0.23 3.86
N PRO A 191 33.48 -0.94 4.90
CA PRO A 191 33.20 -2.37 4.79
C PRO A 191 32.03 -2.63 3.82
N SER A 192 32.03 -3.82 3.21
CA SER A 192 30.97 -4.24 2.27
C SER A 192 29.68 -4.65 3.01
N ILE A 193 28.51 -4.60 2.36
CA ILE A 193 27.23 -5.03 2.96
C ILE A 193 27.28 -6.51 3.41
N GLU A 194 28.01 -7.36 2.69
CA GLU A 194 28.16 -8.78 3.03
C GLU A 194 28.93 -9.00 4.35
N GLU A 195 29.78 -8.04 4.73
CA GLU A 195 30.52 -8.02 6.00
C GLU A 195 29.72 -7.37 7.14
N ARG A 196 28.72 -6.54 6.83
CA ARG A 196 27.84 -5.92 7.83
C ARG A 196 26.79 -6.91 8.31
N GLU A 197 26.86 -7.28 9.58
CA GLU A 197 25.82 -8.09 10.21
C GLU A 197 24.53 -7.26 10.35
N TYR A 198 23.46 -7.74 9.71
CA TYR A 198 22.16 -7.06 9.54
C TYR A 198 21.73 -6.27 10.77
N LEU A 199 21.61 -4.95 10.61
CA LEU A 199 20.82 -4.13 11.51
C LEU A 199 19.36 -4.18 11.04
N PRO A 200 18.40 -4.50 11.92
CA PRO A 200 17.01 -4.61 11.55
C PRO A 200 16.47 -3.30 10.99
N GLN A 201 16.02 -3.36 9.74
CA GLN A 201 15.19 -2.33 9.09
C GLN A 201 13.70 -2.74 9.10
N GLY A 202 13.38 -3.86 9.75
CA GLY A 202 12.09 -4.54 9.59
C GLY A 202 10.96 -3.77 10.25
N THR A 203 10.02 -3.27 9.44
CA THR A 203 8.71 -2.80 9.87
C THR A 203 7.75 -4.00 9.92
N VAL A 204 6.70 -3.94 10.74
CA VAL A 204 5.61 -4.94 10.71
C VAL A 204 4.38 -4.36 10.05
N GLY A 205 3.56 -5.22 9.44
CA GLY A 205 2.32 -4.76 8.84
C GLY A 205 1.38 -5.87 8.44
N CYS A 206 0.13 -5.48 8.19
CA CYS A 206 -0.96 -6.36 7.84
C CYS A 206 -1.86 -5.69 6.79
N VAL A 207 -2.27 -6.46 5.78
CA VAL A 207 -3.30 -6.06 4.83
C VAL A 207 -4.43 -7.07 4.90
N VAL A 208 -5.66 -6.56 5.04
CA VAL A 208 -6.87 -7.37 5.21
C VAL A 208 -7.95 -6.92 4.23
N LEU A 209 -8.65 -7.90 3.66
CA LEU A 209 -9.91 -7.76 2.95
C LEU A 209 -11.01 -8.45 3.76
N ASP A 210 -12.08 -7.74 4.10
CA ASP A 210 -13.26 -8.35 4.73
C ASP A 210 -14.33 -8.75 3.71
N SER A 211 -15.40 -9.37 4.20
CA SER A 211 -16.50 -9.88 3.37
C SER A 211 -17.35 -8.81 2.71
N SER A 212 -17.29 -7.56 3.18
CA SER A 212 -17.91 -6.40 2.53
C SER A 212 -17.09 -5.87 1.35
N GLY A 213 -15.86 -6.35 1.21
CA GLY A 213 -14.90 -5.86 0.23
C GLY A 213 -14.15 -4.61 0.68
N MET A 214 -14.20 -4.23 1.96
CA MET A 214 -13.35 -3.17 2.49
C MET A 214 -11.93 -3.73 2.65
N LEU A 215 -10.95 -2.97 2.18
CA LEU A 215 -9.54 -3.23 2.44
C LEU A 215 -9.05 -2.35 3.57
N CYS A 216 -8.21 -2.91 4.44
CA CYS A 216 -7.48 -2.18 5.47
C CYS A 216 -6.00 -2.54 5.40
N VAL A 217 -5.12 -1.55 5.51
CA VAL A 217 -3.71 -1.72 5.82
C VAL A 217 -3.41 -1.15 7.20
N ALA A 218 -2.59 -1.85 7.98
CA ALA A 218 -2.04 -1.41 9.24
C ALA A 218 -0.53 -1.66 9.25
N THR A 219 0.28 -0.69 9.67
CA THR A 219 1.75 -0.78 9.66
C THR A 219 2.32 -0.15 10.94
N SER A 220 3.39 -0.73 11.51
CA SER A 220 4.01 -0.24 12.76
C SER A 220 5.52 -0.51 12.77
N THR A 221 6.31 0.38 13.38
CA THR A 221 7.78 0.27 13.40
C THR A 221 8.43 0.97 14.59
N GLY A 222 9.61 0.51 14.99
CA GLY A 222 10.57 1.28 15.80
C GLY A 222 11.49 2.19 14.95
N GLY A 223 11.43 2.06 13.63
CA GLY A 223 12.30 2.75 12.68
C GLY A 223 13.59 1.99 12.42
N LEU A 224 14.70 2.72 12.28
CA LEU A 224 16.03 2.19 11.99
C LEU A 224 16.91 2.22 13.24
N THR A 225 17.71 1.17 13.45
CA THR A 225 18.72 1.15 14.52
C THR A 225 19.68 2.33 14.36
N ASN A 226 19.92 3.07 15.44
CA ASN A 226 20.77 4.26 15.47
C ASN A 226 20.27 5.41 14.60
N LYS A 227 18.95 5.47 14.30
CA LYS A 227 18.35 6.65 13.67
C LYS A 227 18.59 7.89 14.54
N LEU A 228 18.73 9.05 13.89
CA LEU A 228 18.65 10.32 14.60
C LEU A 228 17.30 10.41 15.33
N SER A 229 17.30 10.88 16.57
CA SER A 229 16.06 11.11 17.30
C SER A 229 15.19 12.12 16.53
N GLY A 230 13.91 11.81 16.39
CA GLY A 230 12.97 12.55 15.55
C GLY A 230 12.99 12.19 14.07
N ARG A 231 13.82 11.24 13.61
CA ARG A 231 13.71 10.70 12.25
C ARG A 231 12.38 9.95 12.11
N ILE A 232 11.61 10.35 11.10
CA ILE A 232 10.33 9.73 10.71
C ILE A 232 10.54 8.97 9.39
N GLY A 233 10.07 7.72 9.34
CA GLY A 233 10.17 6.87 8.16
C GLY A 233 8.95 6.92 7.24
N ASP A 234 8.87 5.90 6.39
CA ASP A 234 7.78 5.63 5.46
C ASP A 234 6.50 5.15 6.17
N THR A 235 6.66 4.41 7.28
CA THR A 235 5.57 3.74 7.98
C THR A 235 4.40 4.67 8.34
N PRO A 236 4.60 5.84 8.95
CA PRO A 236 3.50 6.75 9.27
C PRO A 236 3.18 7.72 8.12
N THR A 237 3.87 7.63 6.98
CA THR A 237 3.78 8.58 5.86
C THR A 237 2.85 8.06 4.76
N LEU A 238 1.73 8.75 4.56
CA LEU A 238 0.71 8.39 3.57
C LEU A 238 1.32 8.21 2.17
N GLY A 239 1.07 7.05 1.57
CA GLY A 239 1.51 6.69 0.23
C GLY A 239 2.93 6.15 0.14
N ALA A 240 3.79 6.46 1.12
CA ALA A 240 5.13 5.90 1.19
C ALA A 240 5.09 4.45 1.66
N GLY A 241 4.87 4.22 2.96
CA GLY A 241 4.90 2.89 3.58
C GLY A 241 3.55 2.17 3.60
N PHE A 242 2.43 2.88 3.41
CA PHE A 242 1.09 2.29 3.43
C PHE A 242 0.14 3.03 2.49
N TRP A 243 -0.83 2.29 1.93
CA TRP A 243 -1.93 2.85 1.15
C TRP A 243 -3.10 1.89 1.07
N ALA A 244 -4.33 2.41 1.06
CA ALA A 244 -5.53 1.69 0.68
C ALA A 244 -6.46 2.61 -0.12
N GLU A 245 -6.99 2.14 -1.25
CA GLU A 245 -7.96 2.91 -2.04
C GLU A 245 -8.96 1.99 -2.74
N GLU A 246 -10.09 2.56 -3.17
CA GLU A 246 -11.03 1.92 -4.07
C GLU A 246 -11.47 2.87 -5.19
N TRP A 247 -11.87 2.30 -6.32
CA TRP A 247 -12.46 3.01 -7.45
C TRP A 247 -13.45 2.12 -8.20
N ILE A 248 -14.30 2.74 -9.01
CA ILE A 248 -15.20 2.03 -9.93
C ILE A 248 -14.66 2.21 -11.35
N GLU A 249 -14.47 1.10 -12.06
CA GLU A 249 -14.23 1.10 -13.49
C GLU A 249 -15.58 0.98 -14.21
N GLU A 250 -15.89 1.98 -15.05
CA GLU A 250 -17.05 1.93 -15.93
C GLU A 250 -16.63 1.24 -17.24
N SER A 251 -17.28 0.12 -17.57
CA SER A 251 -17.14 -0.50 -18.88
C SER A 251 -17.65 0.48 -19.94
N ARG A 252 -16.73 1.24 -20.54
CA ARG A 252 -17.03 2.02 -21.74
C ARG A 252 -17.16 1.03 -22.88
N SER A 253 -18.39 0.84 -23.38
CA SER A 253 -18.55 0.33 -24.73
C SER A 253 -17.88 1.35 -25.65
N THR A 254 -16.69 1.04 -26.16
CA THR A 254 -16.08 1.86 -27.22
C THR A 254 -17.12 1.97 -28.32
N PRO A 255 -17.61 3.16 -28.69
CA PRO A 255 -18.35 3.29 -29.93
C PRO A 255 -17.39 2.81 -31.00
N GLN A 256 -17.70 1.69 -31.66
CA GLN A 256 -17.05 1.39 -32.92
C GLN A 256 -17.34 2.61 -33.81
N MET A 257 -16.32 3.44 -34.03
CA MET A 257 -16.32 4.39 -35.13
C MET A 257 -16.42 3.54 -36.39
N LEU A 258 -17.65 3.28 -36.83
CA LEU A 258 -17.94 2.82 -38.18
C LEU A 258 -17.42 3.91 -39.10
N TYR A 259 -16.18 3.73 -39.56
CA TYR A 259 -15.66 4.51 -40.68
C TYR A 259 -16.58 4.19 -41.86
N GLN A 260 -17.53 5.09 -42.10
CA GLN A 260 -18.32 5.07 -43.31
C GLN A 260 -17.46 5.77 -44.36
N PRO A 261 -16.88 5.04 -45.34
CA PRO A 261 -16.08 5.69 -46.36
C PRO A 261 -16.93 6.75 -47.05
N PRO A 262 -16.37 7.92 -47.42
CA PRO A 262 -17.11 8.91 -48.18
C PRO A 262 -17.64 8.23 -49.43
N THR A 263 -18.96 8.16 -49.59
CA THR A 263 -19.55 7.68 -50.82
C THR A 263 -19.13 8.65 -51.93
N ALA A 264 -18.34 8.15 -52.90
CA ALA A 264 -17.89 8.87 -54.09
C ALA A 264 -19.05 9.49 -54.92
N ALA A 265 -20.30 9.14 -54.59
CA ALA A 265 -21.51 9.74 -55.15
C ALA A 265 -21.59 11.26 -54.91
N SER A 266 -21.05 11.80 -53.81
CA SER A 266 -21.21 13.23 -53.48
C SER A 266 -20.44 14.18 -54.40
N GLN A 267 -19.30 13.77 -54.95
CA GLN A 267 -18.46 14.63 -55.79
C GLN A 267 -18.97 14.74 -57.23
N LEU A 268 -19.43 13.64 -57.81
CA LEU A 268 -20.03 13.65 -59.17
C LEU A 268 -21.36 14.41 -59.19
N GLU A 269 -22.14 14.33 -58.12
CA GLU A 269 -23.42 15.04 -57.98
C GLU A 269 -23.22 16.56 -57.78
N SER A 270 -22.14 16.96 -57.10
CA SER A 270 -21.68 18.35 -56.98
C SER A 270 -21.22 18.93 -58.33
N MET A 271 -20.42 18.19 -59.10
CA MET A 271 -19.97 18.60 -60.44
C MET A 271 -21.14 18.77 -61.41
N SER A 272 -22.15 17.89 -61.34
CA SER A 272 -23.36 17.99 -62.16
C SER A 272 -24.20 19.24 -61.87
N ARG A 273 -24.04 19.88 -60.70
CA ARG A 273 -24.76 21.09 -60.32
C ARG A 273 -23.95 22.38 -60.55
N GLY A 274 -22.76 22.28 -61.14
CA GLY A 274 -21.94 23.43 -61.53
C GLY A 274 -21.27 24.15 -60.37
N ASP A 275 -21.15 23.53 -59.19
CA ASP A 275 -20.52 24.13 -58.02
C ASP A 275 -18.99 23.97 -58.06
N LEU A 276 -18.36 24.72 -58.97
CA LEU A 276 -16.90 24.80 -59.08
C LEU A 276 -16.27 25.56 -57.90
N GLY A 277 -17.07 26.30 -57.12
CA GLY A 277 -16.63 27.10 -55.97
C GLY A 277 -16.30 26.23 -54.75
N GLY A 278 -17.14 25.24 -54.45
CA GLY A 278 -16.91 24.30 -53.35
C GLY A 278 -15.64 23.47 -53.50
N ILE A 279 -15.30 23.06 -54.72
CA ILE A 279 -14.13 22.23 -55.02
C ILE A 279 -12.81 23.01 -54.82
N LEU A 280 -12.79 24.30 -55.15
CA LEU A 280 -11.60 25.15 -54.96
C LEU A 280 -11.39 25.55 -53.50
N ALA A 281 -12.46 25.67 -52.71
CA ALA A 281 -12.40 26.02 -51.30
C ALA A 281 -11.76 24.91 -50.42
N GLU A 282 -11.91 23.64 -50.81
CA GLU A 282 -11.28 22.51 -50.11
C GLU A 282 -9.77 22.40 -50.39
N CYS A 283 -9.27 22.96 -51.49
CA CYS A 283 -7.85 22.91 -51.87
C CYS A 283 -7.05 24.15 -51.41
N LEU A 284 -7.70 25.27 -51.10
CA LEU A 284 -7.05 26.52 -50.66
C LEU A 284 -7.89 27.22 -49.56
N PRO A 285 -7.76 26.79 -48.28
CA PRO A 285 -8.62 27.27 -47.19
C PRO A 285 -8.44 28.76 -46.85
N ALA A 286 -7.36 29.39 -47.32
CA ALA A 286 -6.95 30.72 -46.90
C ALA A 286 -7.61 31.89 -47.68
N LEU A 287 -8.47 31.62 -48.66
CA LEU A 287 -9.05 32.65 -49.54
C LEU A 287 -10.58 32.68 -49.60
N ALA A 288 -11.29 31.87 -48.80
CA ALA A 288 -12.75 31.91 -48.78
C ALA A 288 -13.26 32.98 -47.78
N PRO A 289 -14.03 33.99 -48.21
CA PRO A 289 -14.68 34.90 -47.28
C PRO A 289 -15.79 34.17 -46.52
N TYR A 290 -15.88 34.46 -45.22
CA TYR A 290 -16.88 33.89 -44.32
C TYR A 290 -18.30 34.27 -44.77
N VAL A 291 -19.05 33.29 -45.28
CA VAL A 291 -20.48 33.41 -45.57
C VAL A 291 -21.24 32.71 -44.44
N PRO A 292 -22.07 33.40 -43.65
CA PRO A 292 -22.88 32.74 -42.63
C PRO A 292 -24.00 31.95 -43.32
N THR A 293 -23.98 30.63 -43.19
CA THR A 293 -25.05 29.75 -43.67
C THR A 293 -26.29 29.90 -42.78
N ALA A 294 -27.30 30.58 -43.29
CA ALA A 294 -28.68 30.48 -42.80
C ALA A 294 -29.25 29.12 -43.23
N GLY A 295 -28.92 28.07 -42.47
CA GLY A 295 -29.50 26.73 -42.61
C GLY A 295 -30.60 26.52 -41.57
N GLN A 296 -31.81 26.19 -42.04
CA GLN A 296 -32.93 25.78 -41.20
C GLN A 296 -32.51 24.69 -40.19
N PRO A 297 -33.11 24.64 -38.99
CA PRO A 297 -32.85 23.53 -38.08
C PRO A 297 -33.36 22.25 -38.75
N GLN A 298 -32.46 21.44 -39.29
CA GLN A 298 -32.74 20.04 -39.52
C GLN A 298 -33.05 19.46 -38.15
N MET A 299 -34.32 19.13 -37.97
CA MET A 299 -34.84 18.43 -36.82
C MET A 299 -34.18 17.06 -36.80
N TYR A 300 -33.04 16.95 -36.10
CA TYR A 300 -32.54 15.67 -35.66
C TYR A 300 -33.65 15.09 -34.78
N THR A 301 -34.36 14.11 -35.32
CA THR A 301 -35.13 13.18 -34.52
C THR A 301 -34.13 12.44 -33.65
N TYR A 302 -33.85 13.00 -32.47
CA TYR A 302 -33.26 12.23 -31.38
C TYR A 302 -34.28 11.16 -31.05
N ASP A 303 -34.03 9.96 -31.56
CA ASP A 303 -34.71 8.76 -31.11
C ASP A 303 -34.27 8.54 -29.66
N ASN A 304 -34.99 9.19 -28.73
CA ASN A 304 -34.72 9.25 -27.29
C ASN A 304 -35.04 7.91 -26.58
N HIS A 305 -35.03 6.81 -27.32
CA HIS A 305 -35.23 5.45 -26.83
C HIS A 305 -33.92 4.65 -26.71
N HIS A 306 -32.76 5.32 -26.64
CA HIS A 306 -31.56 4.70 -26.07
C HIS A 306 -31.54 4.98 -24.57
N THR A 307 -32.22 4.12 -23.81
CA THR A 307 -31.86 3.92 -22.40
C THR A 307 -30.35 3.65 -22.38
N PRO A 308 -29.53 4.45 -21.67
CA PRO A 308 -28.11 4.14 -21.57
C PRO A 308 -28.04 2.74 -20.97
N THR A 309 -27.55 1.75 -21.74
CA THR A 309 -27.19 0.47 -21.16
C THR A 309 -26.11 0.81 -20.14
N GLN A 310 -26.48 0.84 -18.86
CA GLN A 310 -25.57 1.11 -17.76
C GLN A 310 -24.43 0.10 -17.91
N GLY A 311 -23.26 0.60 -18.34
CA GLY A 311 -22.09 -0.24 -18.53
C GLY A 311 -21.84 -1.00 -17.23
N LYS A 312 -21.42 -2.26 -17.34
CA LYS A 312 -21.10 -3.06 -16.15
C LYS A 312 -20.04 -2.32 -15.33
N GLN A 313 -20.42 -1.84 -14.15
CA GLN A 313 -19.50 -1.22 -13.20
C GLN A 313 -18.72 -2.33 -12.49
N ILE A 314 -17.40 -2.24 -12.52
CA ILE A 314 -16.51 -3.16 -11.81
C ILE A 314 -15.90 -2.39 -10.65
N ARG A 315 -16.04 -2.91 -9.43
CA ARG A 315 -15.39 -2.35 -8.24
C ARG A 315 -13.94 -2.82 -8.20
N HIS A 316 -13.04 -1.89 -7.97
CA HIS A 316 -11.63 -2.17 -7.73
C HIS A 316 -11.24 -1.64 -6.36
N ALA A 317 -10.39 -2.37 -5.64
CA ALA A 317 -9.75 -1.87 -4.44
C ALA A 317 -8.36 -2.47 -4.30
N VAL A 318 -7.42 -1.69 -3.77
CA VAL A 318 -6.07 -2.15 -3.46
C VAL A 318 -5.65 -1.65 -2.09
N ALA A 319 -4.85 -2.44 -1.39
CA ALA A 319 -4.19 -2.02 -0.16
C ALA A 319 -2.83 -2.71 -0.03
N MET A 320 -1.86 -2.01 0.57
CA MET A 320 -0.47 -2.43 0.59
C MET A 320 0.28 -1.87 1.80
N SER A 321 1.20 -2.68 2.34
CA SER A 321 2.13 -2.33 3.42
C SER A 321 3.56 -2.57 2.97
N GLY A 322 4.43 -1.58 3.18
CA GLY A 322 5.85 -1.59 2.85
C GLY A 322 6.76 -1.87 4.04
N THR A 323 7.95 -2.38 3.76
CA THR A 323 9.05 -2.52 4.73
C THR A 323 10.40 -2.47 4.02
N GLY A 324 11.40 -1.83 4.63
CA GLY A 324 12.77 -1.76 4.11
C GLY A 324 13.42 -0.41 4.40
N ASN A 325 14.21 0.10 3.46
CA ASN A 325 14.82 1.42 3.55
C ASN A 325 13.73 2.52 3.43
N GLY A 326 13.27 3.04 4.56
CA GLY A 326 12.17 4.01 4.58
C GLY A 326 12.42 5.28 3.77
N ASP A 327 13.67 5.73 3.64
CA ASP A 327 13.99 6.94 2.87
C ASP A 327 13.80 6.72 1.36
N THR A 328 14.10 5.53 0.85
CA THR A 328 13.72 5.11 -0.50
C THR A 328 12.20 5.13 -0.68
N PHE A 329 11.44 4.52 0.24
CA PHE A 329 9.97 4.48 0.18
C PHE A 329 9.37 5.89 0.14
N LEU A 330 9.92 6.82 0.94
CA LEU A 330 9.53 8.23 0.96
C LEU A 330 9.80 8.91 -0.38
N ARG A 331 11.02 8.80 -0.93
CA ARG A 331 11.39 9.48 -2.18
C ARG A 331 10.63 8.97 -3.40
N THR A 332 10.31 7.67 -3.45
CA THR A 332 9.59 7.07 -4.58
C THR A 332 8.08 7.02 -4.39
N ASN A 333 7.59 7.42 -3.20
CA ASN A 333 6.19 7.26 -2.80
C ASN A 333 5.69 5.83 -3.08
N ALA A 334 6.51 4.85 -2.70
CA ALA A 334 6.55 3.53 -3.33
C ALA A 334 5.18 2.83 -3.42
N VAL A 335 4.46 2.78 -2.31
CA VAL A 335 3.19 2.05 -2.23
C VAL A 335 2.10 2.77 -3.03
N ARG A 336 2.02 4.11 -2.96
CA ARG A 336 1.07 4.89 -3.76
C ARG A 336 1.39 4.81 -5.25
N THR A 337 2.66 4.77 -5.62
CA THR A 337 3.10 4.62 -7.01
C THR A 337 2.67 3.25 -7.56
N ALA A 338 2.83 2.17 -6.79
CA ALA A 338 2.33 0.85 -7.17
C ALA A 338 0.79 0.85 -7.37
N ALA A 339 0.05 1.51 -6.47
CA ALA A 339 -1.40 1.67 -6.62
C ALA A 339 -1.78 2.46 -7.88
N ALA A 340 -1.00 3.50 -8.21
CA ALA A 340 -1.19 4.30 -9.42
C ALA A 340 -1.02 3.47 -10.68
N ILE A 341 0.04 2.64 -10.74
CA ILE A 341 0.32 1.77 -11.88
C ILE A 341 -0.84 0.78 -12.06
N SER A 342 -1.27 0.09 -11.00
CA SER A 342 -2.41 -0.84 -11.04
C SER A 342 -3.70 -0.17 -11.51
N ARG A 343 -3.95 1.07 -11.08
CA ARG A 343 -5.18 1.80 -11.40
C ARG A 343 -5.19 2.43 -12.79
N PHE A 344 -4.08 3.01 -13.23
CA PHE A 344 -4.05 3.90 -14.39
C PHE A 344 -3.29 3.33 -15.58
N SER A 345 -2.47 2.28 -15.40
CA SER A 345 -1.81 1.62 -16.51
C SER A 345 -2.72 0.52 -17.10
N PRO A 346 -2.93 0.52 -18.43
CA PRO A 346 -3.71 -0.54 -19.08
C PRO A 346 -3.16 -1.92 -18.75
N HIS A 347 -4.03 -2.83 -18.30
CA HIS A 347 -3.71 -4.24 -18.03
C HIS A 347 -2.67 -4.50 -16.93
N ALA A 348 -2.27 -3.50 -16.14
CA ALA A 348 -1.37 -3.72 -15.01
C ALA A 348 -2.14 -4.24 -13.79
N SER A 349 -1.84 -5.47 -13.34
CA SER A 349 -2.32 -5.94 -12.03
C SER A 349 -1.50 -5.32 -10.91
N LEU A 350 -2.05 -5.30 -9.70
CA LEU A 350 -1.30 -4.90 -8.51
C LEU A 350 -0.03 -5.74 -8.32
N ALA A 351 -0.08 -7.05 -8.59
CA ALA A 351 1.10 -7.91 -8.53
C ALA A 351 2.22 -7.41 -9.45
N SER A 352 1.89 -7.08 -10.71
CA SER A 352 2.86 -6.55 -11.66
C SER A 352 3.41 -5.18 -11.23
N ALA A 353 2.57 -4.32 -10.64
CA ALA A 353 2.97 -3.02 -10.15
C ALA A 353 3.89 -3.13 -8.92
N VAL A 354 3.59 -4.03 -7.99
CA VAL A 354 4.43 -4.31 -6.82
C VAL A 354 5.80 -4.82 -7.26
N THR A 355 5.88 -5.72 -8.24
CA THR A 355 7.16 -6.16 -8.83
C THR A 355 7.91 -5.01 -9.49
N GLN A 356 7.24 -4.13 -10.24
CA GLN A 356 7.89 -2.98 -10.88
C GLN A 356 8.49 -1.98 -9.88
N ILE A 357 7.94 -1.89 -8.67
CA ILE A 357 8.41 -0.97 -7.63
C ILE A 357 9.42 -1.63 -6.68
N ALA A 358 9.03 -2.73 -6.04
CA ALA A 358 9.78 -3.35 -4.96
C ALA A 358 10.44 -4.68 -5.35
N GLY A 359 10.17 -5.21 -6.55
CA GLY A 359 10.83 -6.42 -7.06
C GLY A 359 12.26 -6.16 -7.54
N PRO A 360 13.00 -7.23 -7.91
CA PRO A 360 14.35 -7.14 -8.46
C PRO A 360 14.35 -6.23 -9.69
N ASP A 361 15.36 -5.37 -9.77
CA ASP A 361 15.50 -4.33 -10.79
C ASP A 361 14.36 -3.30 -10.81
N GLY A 362 13.50 -3.28 -9.79
CA GLY A 362 12.38 -2.37 -9.61
C GLY A 362 12.80 -0.94 -9.26
N GLU A 363 11.82 -0.04 -9.22
CA GLU A 363 12.05 1.40 -9.04
C GLU A 363 12.80 1.75 -7.76
N MET A 364 12.51 1.06 -6.66
CA MET A 364 13.23 1.27 -5.40
C MET A 364 14.72 1.00 -5.55
N GLN A 365 15.09 -0.13 -6.16
CA GLN A 365 16.48 -0.49 -6.46
C GLN A 365 17.12 0.51 -7.42
N ARG A 366 16.43 0.88 -8.51
CA ARG A 366 16.93 1.86 -9.48
C ARG A 366 17.18 3.24 -8.85
N SER A 367 16.33 3.66 -7.91
CA SER A 367 16.47 4.95 -7.21
C SER A 367 17.77 5.06 -6.40
N ALA A 368 18.35 3.94 -5.98
CA ALA A 368 19.62 3.90 -5.27
C ALA A 368 20.83 4.09 -6.19
N SER A 369 20.69 3.85 -7.51
CA SER A 369 21.77 4.01 -8.49
C SER A 369 23.06 3.28 -8.05
N ASP A 370 24.19 3.98 -8.05
CA ASP A 370 25.52 3.51 -7.64
C ASP A 370 25.65 3.11 -6.16
N ARG A 371 24.62 3.41 -5.34
CA ARG A 371 24.54 3.05 -3.91
C ARG A 371 23.86 1.70 -3.67
N TRP A 372 23.16 1.16 -4.67
CA TRP A 372 22.54 -0.18 -4.58
C TRP A 372 23.58 -1.24 -4.22
N GLY A 373 23.26 -2.12 -3.27
CA GLY A 373 24.17 -3.16 -2.78
C GLY A 373 25.36 -2.63 -1.95
N LYS A 374 25.42 -1.33 -1.62
CA LYS A 374 26.47 -0.73 -0.78
C LYS A 374 25.97 -0.12 0.52
N THR A 375 24.82 0.56 0.49
CA THR A 375 24.30 1.29 1.68
C THR A 375 23.02 0.67 2.26
N GLY A 376 22.44 -0.34 1.61
CA GLY A 376 21.08 -0.84 1.88
C GLY A 376 19.98 0.09 1.36
N GLU A 377 20.34 1.21 0.72
CA GLU A 377 19.39 2.08 0.03
C GLU A 377 18.77 1.34 -1.16
N GLY A 378 17.48 1.53 -1.37
CA GLY A 378 16.72 0.84 -2.40
C GLY A 378 16.12 -0.49 -1.94
N GLU A 379 16.57 -1.05 -0.81
CA GLU A 379 16.15 -2.38 -0.37
C GLU A 379 14.78 -2.35 0.32
N GLY A 380 13.94 -3.34 0.03
CA GLY A 380 12.70 -3.53 0.75
C GLY A 380 11.76 -4.52 0.07
N GLY A 381 10.51 -4.48 0.51
CA GLY A 381 9.42 -5.30 0.01
C GLY A 381 8.05 -4.71 0.32
N ILE A 382 7.06 -5.15 -0.45
CA ILE A 382 5.66 -4.74 -0.29
C ILE A 382 4.82 -6.01 -0.23
N ILE A 383 3.87 -6.06 0.71
CA ILE A 383 2.72 -6.98 0.68
C ILE A 383 1.46 -6.19 0.31
N GLY A 384 0.46 -6.85 -0.27
CA GLY A 384 -0.81 -6.22 -0.59
C GLY A 384 -1.93 -7.19 -0.91
N ILE A 385 -3.11 -6.62 -1.15
CA ILE A 385 -4.29 -7.32 -1.65
C ILE A 385 -4.93 -6.47 -2.75
N GLU A 386 -5.26 -7.09 -3.87
CA GLU A 386 -6.07 -6.52 -4.95
C GLU A 386 -7.46 -7.16 -4.94
N LEU A 387 -8.50 -6.35 -5.12
CA LEU A 387 -9.88 -6.79 -5.33
C LEU A 387 -10.35 -6.24 -6.68
N VAL A 388 -10.81 -7.12 -7.56
CA VAL A 388 -11.48 -6.79 -8.84
C VAL A 388 -12.82 -7.50 -8.90
N GLY A 389 -13.91 -6.73 -8.86
CA GLY A 389 -15.26 -7.22 -8.68
C GLY A 389 -15.40 -7.98 -7.36
N GLN A 390 -15.42 -9.32 -7.44
CA GLN A 390 -15.49 -10.21 -6.26
C GLN A 390 -14.23 -11.09 -6.12
N LYS A 391 -13.28 -10.98 -7.06
CA LYS A 391 -12.05 -11.77 -7.05
C LYS A 391 -10.98 -10.96 -6.32
N ALA A 392 -10.44 -11.54 -5.26
CA ALA A 392 -9.31 -10.98 -4.55
C ALA A 392 -8.04 -11.80 -4.80
N GLU A 393 -6.90 -11.12 -4.78
CA GLU A 393 -5.57 -11.70 -4.94
C GLU A 393 -4.63 -11.12 -3.88
N VAL A 394 -3.90 -12.00 -3.17
CA VAL A 394 -2.83 -11.60 -2.25
C VAL A 394 -1.56 -11.44 -3.07
N VAL A 395 -0.90 -10.29 -2.93
CA VAL A 395 0.30 -9.93 -3.70
C VAL A 395 1.46 -9.63 -2.76
N TRP A 396 2.67 -9.90 -3.23
CA TRP A 396 3.90 -9.48 -2.55
C TRP A 396 5.09 -9.58 -3.50
N ASP A 397 6.06 -8.70 -3.34
CA ASP A 397 7.39 -8.84 -3.94
C ASP A 397 8.42 -8.04 -3.13
N PHE A 398 9.70 -8.33 -3.35
CA PHE A 398 10.83 -7.70 -2.68
C PHE A 398 12.12 -7.88 -3.49
N ASN A 399 13.07 -6.98 -3.27
CA ASN A 399 14.36 -6.91 -3.98
C ASN A 399 15.57 -7.20 -3.08
N CYS A 400 15.33 -7.39 -1.78
CA CYS A 400 16.33 -7.66 -0.77
C CYS A 400 16.48 -9.17 -0.49
N GLY A 401 17.38 -9.53 0.43
CA GLY A 401 17.71 -10.94 0.74
C GLY A 401 16.51 -11.76 1.22
N GLY A 402 15.59 -11.15 1.97
CA GLY A 402 14.36 -11.81 2.41
C GLY A 402 13.32 -10.87 2.99
N MET A 403 12.09 -11.37 3.11
CA MET A 403 10.96 -10.69 3.75
C MET A 403 10.11 -11.71 4.50
N PHE A 404 10.08 -11.60 5.83
CA PHE A 404 9.21 -12.44 6.66
C PHE A 404 7.74 -12.14 6.34
N ARG A 405 6.99 -13.13 5.85
CA ARG A 405 5.58 -12.95 5.50
C ARG A 405 4.76 -14.22 5.73
N ALA A 406 3.49 -14.04 6.04
CA ALA A 406 2.52 -15.12 6.17
C ALA A 406 1.14 -14.69 5.65
N TRP A 407 0.40 -15.60 5.04
CA TRP A 407 -0.94 -15.33 4.49
C TRP A 407 -1.79 -16.59 4.42
N VAL A 408 -3.09 -16.41 4.22
CA VAL A 408 -4.01 -17.52 3.91
C VAL A 408 -4.18 -17.62 2.39
N ASP A 409 -3.83 -18.76 1.80
CA ASP A 409 -3.95 -18.98 0.36
C ASP A 409 -5.40 -19.18 -0.10
N ASP A 410 -5.61 -19.29 -1.41
CA ASP A 410 -6.94 -19.43 -2.01
C ASP A 410 -7.67 -20.71 -1.56
N ARG A 411 -6.94 -21.72 -1.09
CA ARG A 411 -7.48 -22.98 -0.54
C ARG A 411 -7.78 -22.88 0.96
N GLY A 412 -7.48 -21.75 1.60
CA GLY A 412 -7.64 -21.56 3.04
C GLY A 412 -6.45 -22.08 3.86
N SER A 413 -5.35 -22.44 3.22
CA SER A 413 -4.16 -22.94 3.92
C SER A 413 -3.25 -21.79 4.32
N GLU A 414 -2.81 -21.78 5.57
CA GLU A 414 -1.80 -20.85 6.07
C GLU A 414 -0.45 -21.11 5.40
N LYS A 415 0.20 -20.04 4.95
CA LYS A 415 1.52 -20.05 4.31
C LYS A 415 2.46 -19.13 5.07
N PHE A 416 3.73 -19.49 5.06
CA PHE A 416 4.83 -18.69 5.60
C PHE A 416 6.03 -18.81 4.67
N MET A 417 6.66 -17.67 4.38
CA MET A 417 7.90 -17.62 3.61
C MET A 417 8.79 -16.47 4.10
N VAL A 418 10.09 -16.61 3.85
CA VAL A 418 11.08 -15.54 4.08
C VAL A 418 11.76 -15.21 2.75
N PHE A 419 12.31 -16.23 2.12
CA PHE A 419 12.99 -16.14 0.83
C PHE A 419 12.00 -16.28 -0.34
N LYS A 420 12.46 -16.05 -1.57
CA LYS A 420 11.68 -16.37 -2.79
C LYS A 420 11.64 -17.88 -3.03
N GLY A 421 12.72 -18.59 -2.69
CA GLY A 421 12.78 -20.05 -2.69
C GLY A 421 12.47 -20.67 -1.32
N GLU A 422 12.41 -22.01 -1.27
CA GLU A 422 12.19 -22.75 -0.03
C GLU A 422 13.33 -22.59 0.97
N TYR A 423 13.02 -22.63 2.27
CA TYR A 423 14.04 -22.75 3.30
C TYR A 423 14.57 -24.19 3.31
N THR A 424 15.88 -24.34 3.18
CA THR A 424 16.59 -25.62 3.21
C THR A 424 17.51 -25.56 4.41
N GLU A 425 17.37 -26.51 5.33
CA GLU A 425 18.20 -26.61 6.55
C GLU A 425 19.66 -26.95 6.24
#